data_AF-A0A7X8GQC0-F1
#
_entry.id   AF-A0A7X8GQC0-F1
#
_cell.length_a   1.000
_cell.length_b   1.000
_cell.length_c   1.000
_cell.angle_alpha   90.00
_cell.angle_beta   90.00
_cell.angle_gamma   90.00
#
_symmetry.space_group_name_H-M   'P 1'
#
loop_
_entity.id
_entity.type
_entity.pdbx_description
1 polymer ?
#
loop_
_entity_poly.entity_id
_entity_poly.type
_entity_poly.pdbx_seq_one_letter_code
_entity_poly.pdbx_strand_id
1 'polypeptide(L)'
;MPKVLGLVGSPKGASSNSSSITDYLLKKLSESGLETEKLLIYAEHRRDKELEEVINKVDEANVVVVTFPLYVDSMPARLTRALELIHASRKGKKPQKDQRFVAICQCGFPESHQNNLALDMCKRFAELSGFRWIGGIPIGGGGIIGEQNLEEAGGRVKHITSALDIAASAIAEDSEIPEDAINAASKLPIPKRMYLMIGNMGWNSIARKNGLKRRQMFAKPYERSN
;
A
#
# COMPACT_ATOMS: atom_id res chain seq x y z
N MET A 1 24.91 -3.40 -6.21
CA MET A 1 24.02 -2.23 -6.37
C MET A 1 23.06 -2.21 -5.19
N PRO A 2 22.55 -1.06 -4.74
CA PRO A 2 21.52 -1.04 -3.70
C PRO A 2 20.27 -1.81 -4.16
N LYS A 3 19.77 -2.70 -3.29
CA LYS A 3 18.60 -3.54 -3.56
C LYS A 3 17.36 -2.97 -2.88
N VAL A 4 16.26 -2.85 -3.63
CA VAL A 4 14.94 -2.44 -3.14
C VAL A 4 14.00 -3.64 -3.19
N LEU A 5 13.40 -3.95 -2.05
CA LEU A 5 12.37 -4.99 -1.95
C LEU A 5 11.00 -4.37 -1.75
N GLY A 6 10.10 -4.59 -2.71
CA GLY A 6 8.69 -4.24 -2.61
C GLY A 6 7.85 -5.37 -2.03
N LEU A 7 7.26 -5.19 -0.85
CA LEU A 7 6.33 -6.12 -0.23
C LEU A 7 4.89 -5.68 -0.46
N VAL A 8 4.13 -6.48 -1.20
CA VAL A 8 2.71 -6.20 -1.46
C VAL A 8 1.85 -6.90 -0.41
N GLY A 9 1.22 -6.10 0.46
CA GLY A 9 0.39 -6.58 1.57
C GLY A 9 -1.08 -6.80 1.23
N SER A 10 -1.47 -6.70 -0.04
CA SER A 10 -2.88 -6.85 -0.44
C SER A 10 -3.33 -8.31 -0.53
N PRO A 11 -4.48 -8.68 0.06
CA PRO A 11 -5.08 -10.00 -0.13
C PRO A 11 -5.45 -10.32 -1.58
N LYS A 12 -5.63 -9.29 -2.43
CA LYS A 12 -5.92 -9.45 -3.85
C LYS A 12 -4.67 -9.81 -4.69
N GLY A 13 -3.47 -9.87 -4.08
CA GLY A 13 -2.25 -10.26 -4.78
C GLY A 13 -1.91 -9.36 -5.97
N ALA A 14 -1.51 -9.97 -7.09
CA ALA A 14 -1.03 -9.28 -8.28
C ALA A 14 -2.07 -8.36 -8.94
N SER A 15 -3.37 -8.67 -8.84
CA SER A 15 -4.44 -7.83 -9.41
C SER A 15 -4.83 -6.64 -8.53
N SER A 16 -4.07 -6.38 -7.46
CA SER A 16 -4.37 -5.31 -6.53
C SER A 16 -3.77 -3.96 -6.94
N ASN A 17 -4.45 -2.88 -6.56
CA ASN A 17 -3.92 -1.52 -6.68
C ASN A 17 -2.57 -1.40 -5.96
N SER A 18 -2.40 -2.07 -4.82
CA SER A 18 -1.14 -2.10 -4.10
C SER A 18 -0.02 -2.76 -4.91
N SER A 19 -0.30 -3.82 -5.67
CA SER A 19 0.69 -4.38 -6.60
C SER A 19 1.02 -3.38 -7.70
N SER A 20 0.01 -2.77 -8.33
CA SER A 20 0.24 -1.83 -9.43
C SER A 20 1.02 -0.58 -8.99
N ILE A 21 0.77 -0.06 -7.79
CA ILE A 21 1.55 1.02 -7.16
C ILE A 21 3.01 0.58 -6.95
N THR A 22 3.22 -0.61 -6.38
CA THR A 22 4.57 -1.16 -6.18
C THR A 22 5.29 -1.37 -7.51
N ASP A 23 4.62 -1.91 -8.52
CA ASP A 23 5.18 -2.16 -9.85
C ASP A 23 5.66 -0.86 -10.50
N TYR A 24 4.84 0.20 -10.42
CA TYR A 24 5.22 1.52 -10.92
C TYR A 24 6.47 2.07 -10.22
N LEU A 25 6.49 2.03 -8.88
CA LEU A 25 7.62 2.54 -8.10
C LEU A 25 8.91 1.75 -8.36
N LEU A 26 8.83 0.42 -8.35
CA LEU A 26 10.00 -0.44 -8.59
C LEU A 26 10.54 -0.24 -10.01
N LYS A 27 9.68 -0.05 -11.00
CA LYS A 27 10.12 0.31 -12.35
C LYS A 27 10.92 1.62 -12.37
N LYS A 28 10.44 2.68 -11.70
CA LYS A 28 11.16 3.97 -11.60
C LYS A 28 12.51 3.85 -10.89
N LEU A 29 12.59 3.02 -9.86
CA LEU A 29 13.82 2.74 -9.13
C LEU A 29 14.81 1.92 -9.97
N SER A 30 14.33 0.96 -10.74
CA SER A 30 15.14 0.20 -11.70
C SER A 30 15.69 1.11 -12.81
N GLU A 31 14.87 2.02 -13.35
CA GLU A 31 15.29 3.06 -14.30
C GLU A 31 16.38 3.98 -13.71
N SER A 32 16.42 4.13 -12.37
CA SER A 32 17.44 4.90 -11.63
C SER A 32 18.67 4.07 -11.24
N GLY A 33 18.77 2.82 -11.70
CA GLY A 33 19.94 1.95 -11.49
C GLY A 33 19.94 1.13 -10.20
N LEU A 34 18.81 1.00 -9.51
CA LEU A 34 18.69 0.14 -8.32
C LEU A 34 18.24 -1.28 -8.72
N GLU A 35 18.72 -2.29 -8.01
CA GLU A 35 18.18 -3.65 -8.14
C GLU A 35 16.81 -3.69 -7.45
N THR A 36 15.79 -4.24 -8.11
CA THR A 36 14.42 -4.28 -7.55
C THR A 36 13.86 -5.69 -7.56
N GLU A 37 13.17 -6.04 -6.48
CA GLU A 37 12.48 -7.32 -6.32
C GLU A 37 11.10 -7.07 -5.69
N LYS A 38 10.09 -7.85 -6.07
CA LYS A 38 8.72 -7.75 -5.54
C LYS A 38 8.29 -9.09 -4.97
N LEU A 39 7.66 -9.08 -3.79
CA LEU A 39 7.03 -10.24 -3.18
C LEU A 39 5.56 -9.97 -2.85
N LEU A 40 4.70 -10.97 -3.09
CA LEU A 40 3.29 -10.91 -2.75
C LEU A 40 3.03 -11.68 -1.46
N ILE A 41 2.90 -10.96 -0.34
CA ILE A 41 2.79 -11.56 1.00
C ILE A 41 1.62 -12.55 1.10
N TYR A 42 0.45 -12.19 0.56
CA TYR A 42 -0.75 -13.04 0.65
C TYR A 42 -0.78 -14.17 -0.38
N ALA A 43 -0.25 -13.94 -1.58
CA ALA A 43 -0.38 -14.89 -2.68
C ALA A 43 0.65 -16.02 -2.57
N GLU A 44 1.88 -15.67 -2.17
CA GLU A 44 3.05 -16.55 -2.25
C GLU A 44 3.44 -17.14 -0.88
N HIS A 45 3.01 -16.53 0.23
CA HIS A 45 3.48 -16.89 1.58
C HIS A 45 2.30 -17.14 2.53
N ARG A 46 1.65 -18.30 2.35
CA ARG A 46 0.46 -18.73 3.12
C ARG A 46 0.82 -19.35 4.47
N ARG A 47 2.05 -19.82 4.65
CA ARG A 47 2.53 -20.50 5.87
C ARG A 47 3.68 -19.73 6.50
N ASP A 48 3.81 -19.81 7.82
CA ASP A 48 4.88 -19.11 8.55
C ASP A 48 6.28 -19.53 8.10
N LYS A 49 6.47 -20.80 7.69
CA LYS A 49 7.74 -21.28 7.12
C LYS A 49 8.12 -20.57 5.81
N GLU A 50 7.13 -20.15 5.02
CA GLU A 50 7.38 -19.41 3.78
C GLU A 50 7.80 -17.96 4.09
N LEU A 51 7.43 -17.43 5.27
CA LEU A 51 7.87 -16.10 5.71
C LEU A 51 9.36 -16.06 6.11
N GLU A 52 10.03 -17.21 6.28
CA GLU A 52 11.50 -17.25 6.44
C GLU A 52 12.21 -16.71 5.19
N GLU A 53 11.70 -17.01 3.99
CA GLU A 53 12.24 -16.48 2.74
C GLU A 53 12.06 -14.96 2.67
N VAL A 54 10.89 -14.45 3.08
CA VAL A 54 10.62 -13.01 3.19
C VAL A 54 11.62 -12.34 4.13
N ILE A 55 11.92 -12.94 5.28
CA ILE A 55 12.90 -12.41 6.24
C ILE A 55 14.29 -12.33 5.61
N ASN A 56 14.75 -13.38 4.93
CA ASN A 56 16.05 -13.39 4.27
C ASN A 56 16.15 -12.30 3.20
N LYS A 57 15.11 -12.15 2.36
CA LYS A 57 15.04 -11.11 1.33
C LYS A 57 15.02 -9.71 1.94
N VAL A 58 14.32 -9.54 3.06
CA VAL A 58 14.32 -8.28 3.84
C VAL A 58 15.73 -7.99 4.36
N ASP A 59 16.44 -8.97 4.92
CA ASP A 59 17.80 -8.79 5.44
C ASP A 59 18.82 -8.50 4.34
N GLU A 60 18.60 -8.98 3.11
CA GLU A 60 19.42 -8.66 1.94
C GLU A 60 19.20 -7.23 1.42
N ALA A 61 17.97 -6.72 1.46
CA ALA A 61 17.61 -5.42 0.88
C ALA A 61 18.31 -4.24 1.56
N ASN A 62 18.50 -3.14 0.82
CA ASN A 62 18.90 -1.84 1.36
C ASN A 62 17.68 -0.97 1.68
N VAL A 63 16.61 -1.11 0.89
CA VAL A 63 15.34 -0.40 1.07
C VAL A 63 14.21 -1.40 1.04
N VAL A 64 13.34 -1.36 2.05
CA VAL A 64 12.09 -2.13 2.07
C VAL A 64 10.93 -1.17 1.87
N VAL A 65 10.14 -1.41 0.82
CA VAL A 65 8.90 -0.67 0.55
C VAL A 65 7.73 -1.59 0.81
N VAL A 66 6.81 -1.19 1.67
CA VAL A 66 5.59 -1.96 1.96
C VAL A 66 4.37 -1.23 1.42
N THR A 67 3.63 -1.86 0.50
CA THR A 67 2.43 -1.28 -0.11
C THR A 67 1.20 -2.11 0.20
N PHE A 68 0.15 -1.51 0.76
CA PHE A 68 -1.03 -2.26 1.20
C PHE A 68 -2.33 -1.44 1.18
N PRO A 69 -3.49 -2.13 1.08
CA PRO A 69 -4.79 -1.49 1.27
C PRO A 69 -5.05 -1.26 2.77
N LEU A 70 -5.69 -0.14 3.10
CA LEU A 70 -6.21 0.11 4.45
C LEU A 70 -7.41 -0.81 4.73
N TYR A 71 -7.31 -1.63 5.79
CA TYR A 71 -8.37 -2.52 6.25
C TYR A 71 -8.80 -2.07 7.65
N VAL A 72 -9.98 -1.46 7.74
CA VAL A 72 -10.40 -0.65 8.91
C VAL A 72 -9.41 0.50 9.07
N ASP A 73 -8.62 0.53 10.14
CA ASP A 73 -7.61 1.58 10.38
C ASP A 73 -6.18 0.99 10.44
N SER A 74 -5.97 -0.19 9.83
CA SER A 74 -4.70 -0.94 9.94
C SER A 74 -4.33 -1.70 8.66
N MET A 75 -3.17 -2.35 8.71
CA MET A 75 -2.66 -3.28 7.70
C MET A 75 -3.49 -4.57 7.65
N PRO A 76 -3.54 -5.24 6.49
CA PRO A 76 -4.10 -6.59 6.40
C PRO A 76 -3.35 -7.59 7.32
N ALA A 77 -4.08 -8.56 7.88
CA ALA A 77 -3.58 -9.49 8.90
C ALA A 77 -2.27 -10.23 8.56
N ARG A 78 -2.09 -10.70 7.31
CA ARG A 78 -0.85 -11.41 6.92
C ARG A 78 0.33 -10.47 6.76
N LEU A 79 0.09 -9.24 6.31
CA LEU A 79 1.16 -8.24 6.31
C LEU A 79 1.59 -7.96 7.76
N THR A 80 0.64 -7.75 8.66
CA THR A 80 0.93 -7.57 10.09
C THR A 80 1.75 -8.74 10.64
N ARG A 81 1.33 -9.97 10.36
CA ARG A 81 2.06 -11.18 10.77
C ARG A 81 3.48 -11.25 10.20
N ALA A 82 3.67 -10.88 8.93
CA ALA A 82 5.00 -10.85 8.32
C ALA A 82 5.90 -9.82 9.03
N LEU A 83 5.39 -8.61 9.31
CA LEU A 83 6.13 -7.59 10.06
C LEU A 83 6.46 -8.05 11.48
N GLU A 84 5.54 -8.70 12.19
CA GLU A 84 5.83 -9.28 13.52
C GLU A 84 6.98 -10.30 13.49
N LEU A 85 7.01 -11.16 12.47
CA LEU A 85 8.07 -12.17 12.33
C LEU A 85 9.41 -11.55 11.94
N ILE A 86 9.41 -10.53 11.07
CA ILE A 86 10.61 -9.74 10.75
C ILE A 86 11.13 -9.04 12.01
N HIS A 87 10.25 -8.43 12.81
CA HIS A 87 10.65 -7.82 14.08
C HIS A 87 11.26 -8.86 15.03
N ALA A 88 10.59 -10.01 15.18
CA ALA A 88 11.05 -11.08 16.05
C ALA A 88 12.41 -11.64 15.64
N SER A 89 12.67 -11.80 14.33
CA SER A 89 13.96 -12.30 13.82
C SER A 89 15.11 -11.31 14.04
N ARG A 90 14.81 -10.01 14.17
CA ARG A 90 15.78 -8.92 14.38
C ARG A 90 15.95 -8.51 15.84
N LYS A 91 15.01 -8.90 16.71
CA LYS A 91 15.02 -8.54 18.13
C LYS A 91 16.33 -8.95 18.82
N GLY A 92 16.97 -8.00 19.49
CA GLY A 92 18.23 -8.21 20.21
C GLY A 92 19.48 -8.31 19.31
N LYS A 93 19.33 -8.21 17.99
CA LYS A 93 20.46 -8.16 17.04
C LYS A 93 20.78 -6.71 16.70
N LYS A 94 22.07 -6.40 16.51
CA LYS A 94 22.48 -5.11 15.97
C LYS A 94 22.19 -5.07 14.46
N PRO A 95 21.64 -3.97 13.92
CA PRO A 95 21.49 -3.79 12.48
C PRO A 95 22.84 -3.99 11.78
N GLN A 96 22.86 -4.82 10.74
CA GLN A 96 24.07 -5.12 9.97
C GLN A 96 24.38 -4.05 8.92
N LYS A 97 23.36 -3.26 8.53
CA LYS A 97 23.45 -2.15 7.58
C LYS A 97 22.36 -1.12 7.89
N ASP A 98 22.52 0.10 7.39
CA ASP A 98 21.47 1.12 7.46
C ASP A 98 20.38 0.79 6.43
N GLN A 99 19.36 0.03 6.85
CA GLN A 99 18.25 -0.34 5.98
C GLN A 99 17.14 0.69 6.10
N ARG A 100 16.66 1.16 4.95
CA ARG A 100 15.57 2.14 4.87
C ARG A 100 14.22 1.47 4.75
N PHE A 101 13.20 2.11 5.31
CA PHE A 101 11.83 1.61 5.27
C PHE A 101 10.84 2.71 4.83
N VAL A 102 10.02 2.37 3.84
CA VAL A 102 8.91 3.20 3.32
C VAL A 102 7.63 2.40 3.42
N ALA A 103 6.52 3.07 3.78
CA ALA A 103 5.20 2.48 3.65
C ALA A 103 4.31 3.29 2.71
N ILE A 104 3.51 2.60 1.90
CA ILE A 104 2.50 3.19 1.02
C ILE A 104 1.16 2.55 1.37
N CYS A 105 0.26 3.34 1.91
CA CYS A 105 -1.05 2.88 2.32
C CYS A 105 -2.11 3.54 1.44
N GLN A 106 -2.97 2.72 0.83
CA GLN A 106 -4.03 3.21 -0.05
C GLN A 106 -5.41 2.77 0.46
N CYS A 107 -6.42 3.62 0.31
CA CYS A 107 -7.78 3.31 0.71
C CYS A 107 -8.83 3.77 -0.30
N GLY A 108 -10.04 3.24 -0.18
CA GLY A 108 -11.20 3.68 -0.96
C GLY A 108 -11.87 4.96 -0.43
N PHE A 109 -11.39 5.51 0.69
CA PHE A 109 -11.91 6.79 1.20
C PHE A 109 -11.32 7.95 0.41
N PRO A 110 -12.10 9.00 0.11
CA PRO A 110 -11.56 10.19 -0.55
C PRO A 110 -10.49 10.89 0.30
N GLU A 111 -10.54 10.75 1.62
CA GLU A 111 -9.57 11.31 2.55
C GLU A 111 -8.33 10.43 2.72
N SER A 112 -7.17 10.92 2.28
CA SER A 112 -5.90 10.21 2.48
C SER A 112 -5.52 10.04 3.96
N HIS A 113 -5.96 10.95 4.84
CA HIS A 113 -5.64 10.89 6.27
C HIS A 113 -6.15 9.64 7.00
N GLN A 114 -7.11 8.92 6.40
CA GLN A 114 -7.55 7.62 6.93
C GLN A 114 -6.40 6.61 7.00
N ASN A 115 -5.37 6.79 6.17
CA ASN A 115 -4.20 5.94 6.14
C ASN A 115 -3.18 6.26 7.24
N ASN A 116 -3.27 7.41 7.91
CA ASN A 116 -2.21 7.93 8.78
C ASN A 116 -1.94 6.99 9.96
N LEU A 117 -2.97 6.45 10.60
CA LEU A 117 -2.78 5.53 11.73
C LEU A 117 -2.00 4.27 11.31
N ALA A 118 -2.34 3.69 10.16
CA ALA A 118 -1.64 2.53 9.64
C ALA A 118 -0.18 2.85 9.25
N LEU A 119 0.08 4.05 8.72
CA LEU A 119 1.44 4.52 8.43
C LEU A 119 2.26 4.76 9.72
N ASP A 120 1.64 5.30 10.77
CA ASP A 120 2.27 5.46 12.08
C ASP A 120 2.63 4.09 12.69
N MET A 121 1.76 3.08 12.54
CA MET A 121 2.09 1.70 12.92
C MET A 121 3.31 1.17 12.16
N CYS A 122 3.42 1.44 10.85
CA CYS A 122 4.59 1.07 10.05
C CYS A 122 5.86 1.81 10.51
N LYS A 123 5.75 3.10 10.84
CA LYS A 123 6.87 3.87 11.41
C LYS A 123 7.36 3.26 12.73
N ARG A 124 6.45 2.91 13.64
CA ARG A 124 6.81 2.25 14.91
C ARG A 124 7.44 0.88 14.67
N PHE A 125 6.93 0.10 13.71
CA PHE A 125 7.56 -1.15 13.31
C PHE A 125 9.00 -0.93 12.82
N ALA A 126 9.22 0.07 11.95
CA ALA A 126 10.54 0.37 11.41
C ALA A 126 11.53 0.72 12.53
N GLU A 127 11.16 1.64 13.41
CA GLU A 127 11.95 2.05 14.58
C GLU A 127 12.30 0.85 15.48
N LEU A 128 11.30 0.04 15.85
CA LEU A 128 11.49 -1.12 16.73
C LEU A 128 12.31 -2.25 16.10
N SER A 129 12.36 -2.31 14.77
CA SER A 129 13.07 -3.37 14.02
C SER A 129 14.43 -2.91 13.48
N GLY A 130 14.88 -1.72 13.87
CA GLY A 130 16.18 -1.18 13.49
C GLY A 130 16.28 -0.75 12.03
N PHE A 131 15.17 -0.35 11.42
CA PHE A 131 15.17 0.33 10.11
C PHE A 131 15.18 1.85 10.30
N ARG A 132 15.83 2.56 9.38
CA ARG A 132 15.64 3.99 9.20
C ARG A 132 14.32 4.24 8.48
N TRP A 133 13.33 4.77 9.18
CA TRP A 133 12.09 5.24 8.55
C TRP A 133 12.40 6.43 7.65
N ILE A 134 12.03 6.33 6.37
CA ILE A 134 12.23 7.44 5.42
C ILE A 134 10.93 8.02 4.89
N GLY A 135 9.76 7.42 5.15
CA GLY A 135 8.49 8.10 4.86
C GLY A 135 7.28 7.20 4.67
N GLY A 136 6.11 7.81 4.77
CA GLY A 136 4.81 7.19 4.57
C GLY A 136 4.01 7.94 3.52
N ILE A 137 3.48 7.24 2.51
CA ILE A 137 2.71 7.84 1.41
C ILE A 137 1.23 7.43 1.56
N PRO A 138 0.35 8.36 1.99
CA PRO A 138 -1.08 8.09 2.12
C PRO A 138 -1.78 8.38 0.78
N ILE A 139 -2.44 7.37 0.20
CA ILE A 139 -3.23 7.50 -1.03
C ILE A 139 -4.70 7.37 -0.69
N GLY A 140 -5.45 8.46 -0.84
CA GLY A 140 -6.90 8.46 -0.82
C GLY A 140 -7.48 8.14 -2.20
N GLY A 141 -8.75 7.78 -2.25
CA GLY A 141 -9.49 7.62 -3.50
C GLY A 141 -9.00 6.47 -4.37
N GLY A 142 -8.34 5.45 -3.80
CA GLY A 142 -7.71 4.33 -4.51
C GLY A 142 -8.64 3.59 -5.47
N GLY A 143 -9.96 3.70 -5.28
CA GLY A 143 -10.95 3.23 -6.27
C GLY A 143 -10.82 3.87 -7.67
N ILE A 144 -10.15 5.01 -7.83
CA ILE A 144 -9.90 5.67 -9.12
C ILE A 144 -8.92 4.86 -9.98
N ILE A 145 -7.99 4.13 -9.36
CA ILE A 145 -7.05 3.25 -10.07
C ILE A 145 -7.84 2.15 -10.80
N GLY A 146 -8.91 1.65 -10.18
CA GLY A 146 -9.74 0.58 -10.74
C GLY A 146 -8.99 -0.73 -10.89
N GLU A 147 -9.38 -1.55 -11.86
CA GLU A 147 -8.71 -2.82 -12.22
C GLU A 147 -7.59 -2.61 -13.25
N GLN A 148 -7.31 -1.37 -13.62
CA GLN A 148 -6.31 -1.00 -14.61
C GLN A 148 -4.94 -0.85 -13.97
N ASN A 149 -3.88 -1.06 -14.75
CA ASN A 149 -2.53 -0.72 -14.32
C ASN A 149 -2.43 0.82 -14.15
N LEU A 150 -1.67 1.28 -13.16
CA LEU A 150 -1.38 2.68 -12.90
C LEU A 150 -0.87 3.42 -14.16
N GLU A 151 -0.07 2.77 -15.00
CA GLU A 151 0.44 3.37 -16.25
C GLU A 151 -0.67 3.61 -17.28
N GLU A 152 -1.68 2.75 -17.29
CA GLU A 152 -2.79 2.78 -18.25
C GLU A 152 -3.95 3.69 -17.78
N ALA A 153 -4.01 3.98 -16.48
CA ALA A 153 -5.10 4.77 -15.90
C ALA A 153 -5.08 6.25 -16.30
N GLY A 154 -3.98 6.72 -16.91
CA GLY A 154 -3.84 8.02 -17.56
C GLY A 154 -3.92 9.20 -16.58
N GLY A 155 -4.46 10.34 -17.04
CA GLY A 155 -4.50 11.59 -16.25
C GLY A 155 -5.24 11.49 -14.90
N ARG A 156 -6.09 10.49 -14.71
CA ARG A 156 -6.86 10.27 -13.47
C ARG A 156 -5.98 9.92 -12.28
N VAL A 157 -4.86 9.25 -12.51
CA VAL A 157 -3.91 8.82 -11.47
C VAL A 157 -2.63 9.67 -11.47
N LYS A 158 -2.58 10.78 -12.22
CA LYS A 158 -1.38 11.62 -12.34
C LYS A 158 -0.85 12.10 -10.98
N HIS A 159 -1.75 12.38 -10.03
CA HIS A 159 -1.38 12.75 -8.66
C HIS A 159 -0.63 11.63 -7.92
N ILE A 160 -1.01 10.36 -8.17
CA ILE A 160 -0.35 9.18 -7.62
C ILE A 160 0.99 8.95 -8.32
N THR A 161 1.02 8.94 -9.66
CA THR A 161 2.27 8.70 -10.40
C THR A 161 3.31 9.78 -10.10
N SER A 162 2.92 11.06 -10.04
CA SER A 162 3.82 12.14 -9.65
C SER A 162 4.34 12.00 -8.22
N ALA A 163 3.51 11.53 -7.28
CA ALA A 163 3.98 11.24 -5.93
C ALA A 163 5.02 10.10 -5.91
N LEU A 164 4.79 9.05 -6.71
CA LEU A 164 5.70 7.91 -6.83
C LEU A 164 7.00 8.28 -7.56
N ASP A 165 6.95 9.18 -8.55
CA ASP A 165 8.15 9.70 -9.23
C ASP A 165 9.04 10.46 -8.23
N ILE A 166 8.46 11.37 -7.44
CA ILE A 166 9.19 12.12 -6.40
C ILE A 166 9.76 11.16 -5.35
N ALA A 167 8.96 10.17 -4.91
CA ALA A 167 9.40 9.17 -3.96
C ALA A 167 10.53 8.29 -4.52
N ALA A 168 10.48 7.91 -5.80
CA ALA A 168 11.52 7.12 -6.44
C ALA A 168 12.85 7.89 -6.48
N SER A 169 12.83 9.16 -6.86
CA SER A 169 14.01 10.03 -6.83
C SER A 169 14.60 10.13 -5.43
N ALA A 170 13.77 10.39 -4.42
CA ALA A 170 14.23 10.47 -3.03
C ALA A 170 14.86 9.15 -2.53
N ILE A 171 14.23 8.01 -2.84
CA ILE A 171 14.77 6.69 -2.48
C ILE A 171 16.11 6.44 -3.20
N ALA A 172 16.24 6.80 -4.47
CA ALA A 172 17.49 6.66 -5.22
C ALA A 172 18.63 7.53 -4.65
N GLU A 173 18.29 8.71 -4.14
CA GLU A 173 19.23 9.69 -3.56
C GLU A 173 19.52 9.48 -2.07
N ASP A 174 19.04 8.38 -1.47
CA ASP A 174 19.21 8.10 -0.04
C ASP A 174 18.58 9.13 0.92
N SER A 175 17.50 9.78 0.47
CA SER A 175 16.80 10.83 1.22
C SER A 175 15.45 10.38 1.78
N GLU A 176 14.89 11.21 2.66
CA GLU A 176 13.52 11.05 3.16
C GLU A 176 12.50 11.39 2.07
N ILE A 177 11.33 10.75 2.10
CA ILE A 177 10.23 11.02 1.19
C ILE A 177 9.78 12.48 1.38
N PRO A 178 9.87 13.33 0.35
CA PRO A 178 9.54 14.75 0.47
C PRO A 178 8.06 14.96 0.76
N GLU A 179 7.76 16.08 1.44
CA GLU A 179 6.38 16.49 1.70
C GLU A 179 5.59 16.67 0.39
N ASP A 180 6.25 17.08 -0.70
CA ASP A 180 5.63 17.19 -2.02
C ASP A 180 5.08 15.85 -2.55
N ALA A 181 5.74 14.73 -2.27
CA ALA A 181 5.23 13.41 -2.62
C ALA A 181 3.97 13.09 -1.80
N ILE A 182 3.98 13.39 -0.51
CA ILE A 182 2.84 13.18 0.41
C ILE A 182 1.65 14.04 -0.01
N ASN A 183 1.91 15.31 -0.33
CA ASN A 183 0.92 16.27 -0.78
C ASN A 183 0.33 15.89 -2.14
N ALA A 184 1.14 15.38 -3.08
CA ALA A 184 0.66 14.88 -4.35
C ALA A 184 -0.23 13.64 -4.19
N ALA A 185 0.19 12.66 -3.38
CA ALA A 185 -0.58 11.43 -3.11
C ALA A 185 -1.90 11.68 -2.36
N SER A 186 -1.95 12.76 -1.55
CA SER A 186 -3.13 13.14 -0.79
C SER A 186 -4.21 13.85 -1.60
N LYS A 187 -3.94 14.22 -2.85
CA LYS A 187 -4.92 14.91 -3.69
C LYS A 187 -6.01 13.96 -4.17
N LEU A 188 -7.25 14.43 -4.12
CA LEU A 188 -8.36 13.83 -4.86
C LEU A 188 -8.60 14.65 -6.13
N PRO A 189 -8.45 14.09 -7.35
CA PRO A 189 -8.52 14.86 -8.60
C PRO A 189 -9.94 15.33 -8.93
N ILE A 190 -10.94 14.89 -8.17
CA ILE A 190 -12.34 15.24 -8.33
C ILE A 190 -12.96 15.65 -6.98
N PRO A 191 -13.99 16.52 -6.97
CA PRO A 191 -14.72 16.83 -5.75
C PRO A 191 -15.21 15.58 -5.00
N LYS A 192 -15.05 15.55 -3.68
CA LYS A 192 -15.48 14.44 -2.80
C LYS A 192 -16.92 13.98 -3.06
N ARG A 193 -17.85 14.92 -3.26
CA ARG A 193 -19.26 14.59 -3.55
C ARG A 193 -19.41 13.80 -4.85
N MET A 194 -18.63 14.14 -5.88
CA MET A 194 -18.62 13.42 -7.15
C MET A 194 -18.00 12.04 -7.00
N TYR A 195 -16.90 11.91 -6.25
CA TYR A 195 -16.30 10.62 -5.92
C TYR A 195 -17.30 9.66 -5.25
N LEU A 196 -17.99 10.15 -4.20
CA LEU A 196 -19.01 9.37 -3.50
C LEU A 196 -20.21 9.03 -4.39
N MET A 197 -20.61 9.95 -5.28
CA MET A 197 -21.69 9.70 -6.24
C MET A 197 -21.33 8.56 -7.19
N ILE A 198 -20.13 8.60 -7.79
CA ILE A 198 -19.65 7.54 -8.71
C ILE A 198 -19.56 6.20 -7.99
N GLY A 199 -18.99 6.18 -6.78
CA GLY A 199 -18.94 4.96 -5.96
C GLY A 199 -20.34 4.38 -5.69
N ASN A 200 -21.30 5.22 -5.30
CA ASN A 200 -22.69 4.80 -5.09
C ASN A 200 -23.35 4.28 -6.36
N MET A 201 -23.07 4.89 -7.52
CA MET A 201 -23.57 4.40 -8.81
C MET A 201 -23.01 3.01 -9.13
N GLY A 202 -21.72 2.78 -8.83
CA GLY A 202 -21.07 1.46 -8.96
C GLY A 202 -21.77 0.39 -8.12
N TRP A 203 -21.99 0.65 -6.83
CA TRP A 203 -22.72 -0.27 -5.95
C TRP A 203 -24.14 -0.56 -6.43
N ASN A 204 -24.88 0.47 -6.87
CA ASN A 204 -26.22 0.28 -7.43
C ASN A 204 -26.19 -0.57 -8.71
N SER A 205 -25.17 -0.44 -9.55
CA SER A 205 -24.98 -1.25 -10.75
C SER A 205 -24.76 -2.73 -10.39
N ILE A 206 -23.88 -2.99 -9.43
CA ILE A 206 -23.62 -4.35 -8.92
C ILE A 206 -24.89 -4.97 -8.34
N ALA A 207 -25.66 -4.23 -7.55
CA ALA A 207 -26.91 -4.71 -6.99
C ALA A 207 -27.92 -5.11 -8.07
N ARG A 208 -28.12 -4.27 -9.09
CA ARG A 208 -29.01 -4.59 -10.22
C ARG A 208 -28.57 -5.83 -10.99
N LYS A 209 -27.26 -5.99 -11.23
CA LYS A 209 -26.71 -7.20 -11.89
C LYS A 209 -26.99 -8.48 -11.10
N ASN A 210 -27.15 -8.37 -9.78
CA ASN A 210 -27.49 -9.48 -8.88
C ASN A 210 -29.00 -9.56 -8.57
N GLY A 211 -29.86 -8.90 -9.35
CA GLY A 211 -31.32 -8.95 -9.18
C GLY A 211 -31.86 -8.18 -7.97
N LEU A 212 -31.04 -7.35 -7.32
CA LEU A 212 -31.43 -6.60 -6.13
C LEU A 212 -31.86 -5.17 -6.48
N LYS A 213 -32.93 -4.70 -5.83
CA LYS A 213 -33.35 -3.30 -5.82
C LYS A 213 -32.52 -2.52 -4.81
N ARG A 214 -32.33 -1.22 -5.04
CA ARG A 214 -31.59 -0.32 -4.13
C ARG A 214 -32.08 -0.39 -2.67
N ARG A 215 -33.40 -0.47 -2.45
CA ARG A 215 -33.99 -0.59 -1.09
C ARG A 215 -33.55 -1.86 -0.37
N GLN A 216 -33.32 -2.96 -1.10
CA GLN A 216 -32.90 -4.23 -0.51
C GLN A 216 -31.44 -4.20 -0.03
N MET A 217 -30.60 -3.30 -0.53
CA MET A 217 -29.25 -3.08 -0.01
C MET A 217 -29.25 -2.51 1.42
N PHE A 218 -30.36 -1.93 1.87
CA PHE A 218 -30.54 -1.40 3.23
C PHE A 218 -31.35 -2.36 4.12
N ALA A 219 -31.59 -3.59 3.66
CA ALA A 219 -32.25 -4.60 4.49
C ALA A 219 -31.39 -4.91 5.71
N LYS A 220 -32.02 -5.05 6.87
CA LYS A 220 -31.37 -5.42 8.13
C LYS A 220 -31.82 -6.82 8.54
N PRO A 221 -31.24 -7.90 7.97
CA PRO A 221 -31.73 -9.27 8.15
C PRO A 221 -31.63 -9.78 9.59
N TYR A 222 -30.87 -9.09 10.45
CA TYR A 222 -30.68 -9.43 11.86
C TYR A 222 -31.39 -8.47 12.83
N GLU A 223 -32.11 -7.45 12.32
CA GLU A 223 -32.90 -6.58 13.19
C GLU A 223 -34.12 -7.37 13.66
N ARG A 224 -34.15 -7.69 14.96
CA ARG A 224 -35.30 -8.38 15.56
C ARG A 224 -36.52 -7.49 15.41
N SER A 225 -37.59 -8.04 14.86
CA SER A 225 -38.90 -7.39 14.84
C SER A 225 -39.34 -7.21 16.29
N ASN A 226 -39.42 -5.96 16.76
CA ASN A 226 -40.06 -5.64 18.04
C ASN A 226 -41.57 -5.81 17.94
#